data_AF-A0A6P2CRD1-F1
#
_entry.id   AF-A0A6P2CRD1-F1
#
_cell.length_a   1.000
_cell.length_b   1.000
_cell.length_c   1.000
_cell.angle_alpha   90.00
_cell.angle_beta   90.00
_cell.angle_gamma   90.00
#
_symmetry.space_group_name_H-M   'P 1'
#
loop_
_entity.id
_entity.type
_entity.pdbx_description
1 polymer ?
#
loop_
_entity_poly.entity_id
_entity_poly.type
_entity_poly.pdbx_seq_one_letter_code
_entity_poly.pdbx_strand_id
1 'polypeptide(L)'
;MTEETTLRLRLQTVAAYRELRRNVQKSGRENIIFALVMAGIAYFLHTNGAVFGSLIFYAVLIVGELLVGLIKWALPSAECMILDGFILLAFAGYNFWLQFERLQGGGQPGTSGIFFGLLMLYFAFGRFKTYATLRRLFAERPAPEHIAWFDDLVRDILTSDPHADQLALDLPTTPHWRVKLLGSTAFFVANNGGSVWVVGPDDFVLVREKHDRGGGRRKALLRIYGDAYPEFTLDDVSWANYARWMDEFAAPHPA
;
A
#
# COMPACT_ATOMS: atom_id res chain seq x y z
N MET A 1 24.30 15.95 -12.85
CA MET A 1 23.68 14.73 -12.29
C MET A 1 24.63 13.58 -12.54
N THR A 2 25.03 12.86 -11.48
CA THR A 2 25.88 11.68 -11.59
C THR A 2 25.05 10.45 -11.95
N GLU A 3 25.65 9.41 -12.52
CA GLU A 3 24.96 8.15 -12.85
C GLU A 3 24.25 7.55 -11.62
N GLU A 4 24.86 7.69 -10.44
CA GLU A 4 24.31 7.23 -9.17
C GLU A 4 23.02 7.95 -8.76
N THR A 5 22.93 9.27 -8.97
CA THR A 5 21.67 10.00 -8.73
C THR A 5 20.54 9.54 -9.66
N THR A 6 20.88 9.20 -10.91
CA THR A 6 19.90 8.68 -11.88
C THR A 6 19.43 7.28 -11.50
N LEU A 7 20.35 6.42 -11.06
CA LEU A 7 20.02 5.08 -10.57
C LEU A 7 19.11 5.14 -9.33
N ARG A 8 19.45 5.99 -8.35
CA ARG A 8 18.63 6.18 -7.14
C ARG A 8 17.23 6.65 -7.48
N LEU A 9 17.09 7.63 -8.38
CA LEU A 9 15.79 8.11 -8.85
C LEU A 9 14.96 6.97 -9.45
N ARG A 10 15.56 6.13 -10.30
CA ARG A 10 14.88 4.95 -10.87
C ARG A 10 14.41 3.97 -9.79
N LEU A 11 15.23 3.72 -8.78
CA LEU A 11 14.90 2.84 -7.66
C LEU A 11 13.77 3.41 -6.80
N GLN A 12 13.77 4.73 -6.57
CA GLN A 12 12.66 5.42 -5.91
C GLN A 12 11.36 5.28 -6.69
N THR A 13 11.39 5.41 -8.03
CA THR A 13 10.22 5.17 -8.88
C THR A 13 9.71 3.73 -8.75
N VAL A 14 10.59 2.74 -8.72
CA VAL A 14 10.21 1.32 -8.51
C VAL A 14 9.58 1.11 -7.13
N ALA A 15 10.16 1.69 -6.07
CA ALA A 15 9.63 1.61 -4.71
C ALA A 15 8.24 2.23 -4.61
N ALA A 16 8.05 3.44 -5.15
CA ALA A 16 6.77 4.13 -5.19
C ALA A 16 5.71 3.34 -5.97
N TYR A 17 6.10 2.76 -7.12
CA TYR A 17 5.22 1.92 -7.92
C TYR A 17 4.77 0.65 -7.17
N ARG A 18 5.66 0.02 -6.41
CA ARG A 18 5.33 -1.16 -5.58
C ARG A 18 4.36 -0.81 -4.46
N GLU A 19 4.55 0.33 -3.80
CA GLU A 19 3.63 0.83 -2.78
C GLU A 19 2.23 1.09 -3.38
N LEU A 20 2.19 1.73 -4.55
CA LEU A 20 0.97 1.96 -5.32
C LEU A 20 0.21 0.65 -5.60
N ARG A 21 0.91 -0.36 -6.13
CA ARG A 21 0.32 -1.70 -6.40
C ARG A 21 -0.22 -2.34 -5.13
N ARG A 22 0.50 -2.24 -4.02
CA ARG A 22 0.05 -2.82 -2.74
C ARG A 22 -1.18 -2.13 -2.18
N ASN A 23 -1.29 -0.82 -2.34
CA ASN A 23 -2.50 -0.09 -1.94
C ASN A 23 -3.71 -0.54 -2.77
N VAL A 24 -3.53 -0.76 -4.08
CA VAL A 24 -4.56 -1.38 -4.94
C VAL A 24 -4.91 -2.80 -4.47
N GLN A 25 -3.93 -3.65 -4.18
CA GLN A 25 -4.17 -5.01 -3.68
C GLN A 25 -4.91 -5.00 -2.33
N LYS A 26 -4.52 -4.12 -1.40
CA LYS A 26 -5.19 -3.97 -0.10
C LYS A 26 -6.65 -3.56 -0.27
N SER A 27 -6.94 -2.67 -1.23
CA SER A 27 -8.33 -2.29 -1.53
C SER A 27 -9.17 -3.47 -2.03
N GLY A 28 -8.56 -4.52 -2.59
CA GLY A 28 -9.27 -5.76 -2.94
C GLY A 28 -9.93 -6.45 -1.75
N ARG A 29 -9.47 -6.21 -0.51
CA ARG A 29 -10.15 -6.68 0.70
C ARG A 29 -11.46 -5.94 0.95
N GLU A 30 -11.57 -4.68 0.53
CA GLU A 30 -12.79 -3.89 0.64
C GLU A 30 -13.89 -4.47 -0.26
N ASN A 31 -13.53 -5.02 -1.43
CA ASN A 31 -14.48 -5.70 -2.31
C ASN A 31 -15.18 -6.89 -1.63
N ILE A 32 -14.48 -7.62 -0.76
CA ILE A 32 -15.09 -8.70 0.03
C ILE A 32 -16.16 -8.13 0.98
N ILE A 33 -15.87 -7.01 1.64
CA ILE A 33 -16.83 -6.36 2.54
C ILE A 33 -18.06 -5.89 1.74
N PHE A 34 -17.87 -5.26 0.58
CA PHE A 34 -18.97 -4.84 -0.27
C PHE A 34 -19.80 -6.02 -0.77
N ALA A 35 -19.16 -7.10 -1.22
CA ALA A 35 -19.84 -8.32 -1.62
C ALA A 35 -20.68 -8.92 -0.48
N LEU A 36 -20.18 -8.92 0.76
CA LEU A 36 -20.93 -9.37 1.94
C LEU A 36 -22.12 -8.46 2.25
N VAL A 37 -21.97 -7.14 2.13
CA VAL A 37 -23.09 -6.19 2.29
C VAL A 37 -24.15 -6.45 1.23
N MET A 38 -23.76 -6.62 -0.04
CA MET A 38 -24.68 -6.94 -1.13
C MET A 38 -25.38 -8.28 -0.91
N ALA A 39 -24.66 -9.30 -0.42
CA ALA A 39 -25.23 -10.61 -0.09
C ALA A 39 -26.24 -10.50 1.07
N GLY A 40 -25.93 -9.71 2.10
CA GLY A 40 -26.87 -9.44 3.20
C GLY A 40 -28.16 -8.79 2.69
N ILE A 41 -28.05 -7.79 1.81
CA ILE A 41 -29.23 -7.13 1.20
C ILE A 41 -30.01 -8.12 0.33
N ALA A 42 -29.33 -8.93 -0.50
CA ALA A 42 -29.98 -9.96 -1.31
C ALA A 42 -30.74 -10.99 -0.46
N TYR A 43 -30.16 -11.40 0.67
CA TYR A 43 -30.83 -12.28 1.63
C TYR A 43 -32.09 -11.64 2.22
N PHE A 44 -32.01 -10.38 2.66
CA PHE A 44 -33.19 -9.66 3.14
C PHE A 44 -34.26 -9.49 2.06
N LEU A 45 -33.87 -9.24 0.81
CA LEU A 45 -34.83 -9.18 -0.30
C LEU A 45 -35.50 -10.54 -0.52
N HIS A 46 -34.75 -11.64 -0.47
CA HIS A 46 -35.29 -12.98 -0.60
C HIS A 46 -36.30 -13.32 0.50
N THR A 47 -35.99 -13.02 1.76
CA THR A 47 -36.92 -13.28 2.89
C THR A 47 -38.19 -12.44 2.83
N ASN A 48 -38.15 -11.28 2.15
CA ASN A 48 -39.30 -10.43 1.89
C ASN A 48 -40.00 -10.73 0.56
N GLY A 49 -39.75 -11.89 -0.06
CA GLY A 49 -40.46 -12.34 -1.25
C GLY A 49 -40.07 -11.63 -2.55
N ALA A 50 -38.83 -11.15 -2.66
CA ALA A 50 -38.35 -10.50 -3.88
C ALA A 50 -38.42 -11.43 -5.10
N VAL A 51 -38.68 -10.82 -6.26
CA VAL A 51 -38.77 -11.52 -7.54
C VAL A 51 -37.41 -12.11 -7.91
N PHE A 52 -37.41 -13.32 -8.48
CA PHE A 52 -36.22 -14.07 -8.85
C PHE A 52 -35.18 -13.26 -9.66
N GLY A 53 -35.64 -12.39 -10.57
CA GLY A 53 -34.77 -11.51 -11.36
C GLY A 53 -33.93 -10.56 -10.50
N SER A 54 -34.48 -10.03 -9.40
CA SER A 54 -33.72 -9.20 -8.47
C SER A 54 -32.60 -9.99 -7.80
N LEU A 55 -32.89 -11.23 -7.39
CA LEU A 55 -31.90 -12.08 -6.73
C LEU A 55 -30.76 -12.45 -7.69
N ILE A 56 -31.08 -12.74 -8.96
CA ILE A 56 -30.06 -12.97 -10.00
C ILE A 56 -29.19 -11.74 -10.19
N PHE A 57 -29.79 -10.55 -10.30
CA PHE A 57 -29.02 -9.31 -10.51
C PHE A 57 -28.04 -9.06 -9.36
N TYR A 58 -28.49 -9.21 -8.11
CA TYR A 58 -27.61 -9.12 -6.94
C TYR A 58 -26.52 -10.21 -6.97
N ALA A 59 -26.83 -11.44 -7.34
CA ALA A 59 -25.84 -12.51 -7.46
C ALA A 59 -24.75 -12.17 -8.48
N VAL A 60 -25.12 -11.61 -9.63
CA VAL A 60 -24.16 -11.15 -10.66
C VAL A 60 -23.27 -10.04 -10.11
N LEU A 61 -23.83 -9.06 -9.40
CA LEU A 61 -23.03 -7.98 -8.80
C LEU A 61 -22.08 -8.49 -7.71
N ILE A 62 -22.53 -9.40 -6.84
CA ILE A 62 -21.71 -10.02 -5.80
C ILE A 62 -20.53 -10.77 -6.43
N VAL A 63 -20.79 -11.61 -7.44
CA VAL A 63 -19.75 -12.34 -8.14
C VAL A 63 -18.80 -11.36 -8.86
N GLY A 64 -19.33 -10.35 -9.53
CA GLY A 64 -18.54 -9.30 -10.18
C GLY A 64 -17.60 -8.60 -9.20
N GLU A 65 -18.10 -8.23 -8.02
CA GLU A 65 -17.34 -7.57 -6.97
C GLU A 65 -16.19 -8.44 -6.46
N LEU A 66 -16.47 -9.73 -6.22
CA LEU A 66 -15.46 -10.70 -5.80
C LEU A 66 -14.41 -10.94 -6.89
N LEU A 67 -14.82 -11.01 -8.16
CA LEU A 67 -13.92 -11.13 -9.30
C LEU A 67 -13.02 -9.90 -9.42
N VAL A 68 -13.57 -8.68 -9.26
CA VAL A 68 -12.76 -7.45 -9.23
C VAL A 68 -11.77 -7.47 -8.06
N GLY A 69 -12.19 -7.92 -6.87
CA GLY A 69 -11.31 -8.12 -5.73
C GLY A 69 -10.15 -9.09 -6.03
N LEU A 70 -10.45 -10.21 -6.70
CA LEU A 70 -9.46 -11.20 -7.12
C LEU A 70 -8.49 -10.63 -8.18
N ILE A 71 -9.01 -9.90 -9.16
CA ILE A 71 -8.20 -9.25 -10.20
C ILE A 71 -7.29 -8.18 -9.56
N LYS A 72 -7.79 -7.36 -8.63
CA LYS A 72 -6.96 -6.39 -7.88
C LYS A 72 -5.82 -7.07 -7.15
N TRP A 73 -6.03 -8.27 -6.63
CA TRP A 73 -5.01 -9.04 -5.94
C TRP A 73 -3.95 -9.58 -6.92
N ALA A 74 -4.38 -10.20 -8.03
CA ALA A 74 -3.50 -10.83 -9.01
C ALA A 74 -2.79 -9.81 -9.94
N LEU A 75 -3.53 -8.83 -10.43
CA LEU A 75 -3.12 -7.84 -11.43
C LEU A 75 -3.53 -6.42 -10.97
N PRO A 76 -2.91 -5.87 -9.91
CA PRO A 76 -3.24 -4.54 -9.42
C PRO A 76 -2.97 -3.48 -10.50
N SER A 77 -4.05 -2.83 -10.93
CA SER A 77 -4.04 -1.79 -11.96
C SER A 77 -5.03 -0.68 -11.63
N ALA A 78 -4.89 0.46 -12.31
CA ALA A 78 -5.82 1.57 -12.17
C ALA A 78 -7.22 1.19 -12.72
N GLU A 79 -7.28 0.44 -13.82
CA GLU A 79 -8.51 0.01 -14.48
C GLU A 79 -9.42 -0.81 -13.56
N CYS A 80 -8.82 -1.57 -12.64
CA CYS A 80 -9.58 -2.31 -11.63
C CYS A 80 -10.43 -1.40 -10.73
N MET A 81 -10.01 -0.15 -10.51
CA MET A 81 -10.81 0.84 -9.75
C MET A 81 -12.01 1.34 -10.54
N ILE A 82 -11.92 1.39 -11.88
CA ILE A 82 -13.06 1.73 -12.72
C ILE A 82 -14.11 0.62 -12.67
N LEU A 83 -13.66 -0.64 -12.84
CA LEU A 83 -14.55 -1.80 -12.79
C LEU A 83 -15.32 -1.84 -11.46
N ASP A 84 -14.61 -1.63 -10.36
CA ASP A 84 -15.18 -1.48 -9.02
C ASP A 84 -16.23 -0.36 -8.96
N GLY A 85 -15.88 0.83 -9.45
CA GLY A 85 -16.80 1.96 -9.53
C GLY A 85 -18.08 1.67 -10.35
N PHE A 86 -17.97 0.92 -11.44
CA PHE A 86 -19.12 0.53 -12.25
C PHE A 86 -20.04 -0.46 -11.55
N ILE A 87 -19.49 -1.44 -10.81
CA ILE A 87 -20.30 -2.40 -10.05
C ILE A 87 -21.10 -1.65 -8.96
N LEU A 88 -20.43 -0.77 -8.22
CA LEU A 88 -21.08 0.07 -7.20
C LEU A 88 -22.13 1.01 -7.81
N LEU A 89 -21.88 1.57 -8.98
CA LEU A 89 -22.83 2.41 -9.70
C LEU A 89 -24.04 1.61 -10.18
N ALA A 90 -23.83 0.41 -10.72
CA ALA A 90 -24.91 -0.49 -11.14
C ALA A 90 -25.77 -0.90 -9.93
N PHE A 91 -25.13 -1.19 -8.80
CA PHE A 91 -25.81 -1.47 -7.54
C PHE A 91 -26.67 -0.29 -7.07
N ALA A 92 -26.10 0.92 -7.04
CA ALA A 92 -26.80 2.12 -6.63
C ALA A 92 -27.99 2.44 -7.57
N GLY A 93 -27.75 2.40 -8.88
CA GLY A 93 -28.77 2.61 -9.91
C GLY A 93 -29.92 1.62 -9.79
N TYR A 94 -29.63 0.34 -9.56
CA TYR A 94 -30.66 -0.68 -9.36
C TYR A 94 -31.47 -0.45 -8.08
N ASN A 95 -30.82 -0.05 -6.98
CA ASN A 95 -31.53 0.27 -5.74
C ASN A 95 -32.46 1.46 -5.92
N PHE A 96 -32.04 2.52 -6.59
CA PHE A 96 -32.90 3.65 -6.91
C PHE A 96 -34.04 3.27 -7.85
N TRP A 97 -33.78 2.41 -8.84
CA TRP A 97 -34.81 1.87 -9.73
C TRP A 97 -35.91 1.16 -8.94
N LEU A 98 -35.55 0.26 -8.02
CA LEU A 98 -36.52 -0.43 -7.16
C LEU A 98 -37.34 0.54 -6.29
N GLN A 99 -36.73 1.62 -5.79
CA GLN A 99 -37.48 2.63 -5.02
C GLN A 99 -38.41 3.45 -5.91
N PHE A 100 -38.00 3.73 -7.14
CA PHE A 100 -38.83 4.41 -8.12
C PHE A 100 -40.05 3.57 -8.51
N GLU A 101 -39.87 2.27 -8.76
CA GLU A 101 -41.00 1.35 -9.03
C GLU A 101 -41.98 1.29 -7.86
N ARG A 102 -41.49 1.26 -6.61
CA ARG A 102 -42.36 1.31 -5.42
C ARG A 102 -43.18 2.58 -5.36
N LEU A 103 -42.57 3.72 -5.68
CA LEU A 103 -43.25 5.01 -5.71
C LEU A 103 -44.31 5.07 -6.82
N GLN A 104 -44.03 4.52 -8.01
CA GLN A 104 -45.00 4.40 -9.10
C GLN A 104 -46.16 3.46 -8.74
N GLY A 105 -45.90 2.40 -7.97
CA GLY A 105 -46.91 1.49 -7.43
C GLY A 105 -47.74 2.07 -6.28
N GLY A 106 -47.56 3.35 -5.92
CA GLY A 106 -48.27 4.00 -4.81
C GLY A 106 -47.74 3.65 -3.41
N GLY A 107 -46.63 2.90 -3.32
CA GLY A 107 -45.95 2.59 -2.07
C GLY A 107 -45.00 3.69 -1.63
N GLN A 108 -44.63 3.67 -0.35
CA GLN A 108 -43.58 4.55 0.17
C GLN A 108 -42.18 3.98 -0.16
N PRO A 109 -41.24 4.81 -0.61
CA PRO A 109 -39.84 4.39 -0.77
C PRO A 109 -39.26 3.87 0.55
N GLY A 110 -38.52 2.77 0.48
CA GLY A 110 -37.82 2.22 1.62
C GLY A 110 -36.59 3.04 1.95
N THR A 111 -36.52 3.57 3.17
CA THR A 111 -35.39 4.37 3.66
C THR A 111 -34.05 3.64 3.53
N SER A 112 -34.02 2.34 3.79
CA SER A 112 -32.82 1.50 3.67
C SER A 112 -32.31 1.42 2.23
N GLY A 113 -33.20 1.24 1.25
CA GLY A 113 -32.81 1.18 -0.17
C GLY A 113 -32.24 2.51 -0.67
N ILE A 114 -32.83 3.64 -0.26
CA ILE A 114 -32.30 4.97 -0.56
C ILE A 114 -30.93 5.16 0.10
N PHE A 115 -30.80 4.82 1.38
CA PHE A 115 -29.54 4.95 2.13
C PHE A 115 -28.42 4.14 1.48
N PHE A 116 -28.63 2.86 1.19
CA PHE A 116 -27.62 2.03 0.54
C PHE A 116 -27.34 2.48 -0.90
N GLY A 117 -28.34 2.96 -1.64
CA GLY A 117 -28.14 3.56 -2.96
C GLY A 117 -27.22 4.77 -2.92
N LEU A 118 -27.46 5.71 -2.00
CA LEU A 118 -26.62 6.91 -1.81
C LEU A 118 -25.22 6.57 -1.32
N LEU A 119 -25.11 5.63 -0.36
CA LEU A 119 -23.84 5.18 0.18
C LEU A 119 -22.95 4.56 -0.92
N MET A 120 -23.51 3.66 -1.74
CA MET A 120 -22.75 3.04 -2.84
C MET A 120 -22.42 4.03 -3.94
N LEU A 121 -23.29 4.99 -4.22
CA LEU A 121 -22.99 6.08 -5.15
C LEU A 121 -21.80 6.93 -4.67
N TYR A 122 -21.76 7.28 -3.38
CA TYR A 122 -20.64 7.99 -2.78
C TYR A 122 -19.32 7.22 -2.93
N PHE A 123 -19.33 5.92 -2.62
CA PHE A 123 -18.14 5.07 -2.81
C PHE A 123 -17.75 4.94 -4.28
N ALA A 124 -18.69 4.80 -5.20
CA ALA A 124 -18.43 4.75 -6.64
C ALA A 124 -17.70 6.01 -7.14
N PHE A 125 -18.18 7.20 -6.75
CA PHE A 125 -17.48 8.47 -7.05
C PHE A 125 -16.05 8.50 -6.47
N GLY A 126 -15.88 8.02 -5.23
CA GLY A 126 -14.56 7.87 -4.62
C GLY A 126 -13.61 6.98 -5.44
N ARG A 127 -14.12 5.89 -6.03
CA ARG A 127 -13.34 5.00 -6.91
C ARG A 127 -12.92 5.69 -8.21
N PHE A 128 -13.83 6.42 -8.87
CA PHE A 128 -13.48 7.18 -10.07
C PHE A 128 -12.43 8.27 -9.82
N LYS A 129 -12.52 8.96 -8.67
CA LYS A 129 -11.48 9.93 -8.26
C LYS A 129 -10.14 9.24 -8.04
N THR A 130 -10.15 8.12 -7.32
CA THR A 130 -8.94 7.31 -7.08
C THR A 130 -8.34 6.82 -8.37
N TYR A 131 -9.15 6.38 -9.34
CA TYR A 131 -8.72 6.00 -10.67
C TYR A 131 -7.97 7.13 -11.38
N ALA A 132 -8.51 8.35 -11.39
CA ALA A 132 -7.87 9.49 -12.07
C ALA A 132 -6.47 9.78 -11.49
N THR A 133 -6.34 9.69 -10.16
CA THR A 133 -5.05 9.83 -9.47
C THR A 133 -4.11 8.68 -9.82
N LEU A 134 -4.58 7.43 -9.69
CA LEU A 134 -3.77 6.24 -9.96
C LEU A 134 -3.32 6.16 -11.41
N ARG A 135 -4.17 6.50 -12.39
CA ARG A 135 -3.81 6.48 -13.81
C ARG A 135 -2.64 7.39 -14.12
N ARG A 136 -2.56 8.56 -13.46
CA ARG A 136 -1.42 9.47 -13.61
C ARG A 136 -0.15 8.84 -13.03
N LEU A 137 -0.26 8.18 -11.88
CA LEU A 137 0.86 7.53 -11.19
C LEU A 137 1.32 6.22 -11.86
N PHE A 138 0.42 5.48 -12.51
CA PHE A 138 0.70 4.25 -13.25
C PHE A 138 1.17 4.51 -14.70
N ALA A 139 1.17 5.76 -15.18
CA ALA A 139 1.55 6.08 -16.56
C ALA A 139 2.98 5.65 -16.88
N GLU A 140 3.88 5.75 -15.91
CA GLU A 140 5.28 5.32 -16.03
C GLU A 140 5.47 3.99 -15.29
N ARG A 141 5.16 2.89 -15.99
CA ARG A 141 5.36 1.55 -15.44
C ARG A 141 6.84 1.14 -15.56
N PRO A 142 7.54 0.82 -14.46
CA PRO A 142 8.88 0.25 -14.53
C PRO A 142 8.88 -1.10 -15.24
N ALA A 143 10.00 -1.44 -15.87
CA ALA A 143 10.19 -2.73 -16.52
C ALA A 143 9.95 -3.89 -15.51
N PRO A 144 9.28 -4.98 -15.91
CA PRO A 144 9.01 -6.12 -15.03
C PRO A 144 10.26 -6.68 -14.36
N GLU A 145 11.39 -6.68 -15.07
CA GLU A 145 12.69 -7.15 -14.59
C GLU A 145 13.20 -6.32 -13.42
N HIS A 146 13.06 -4.99 -13.48
CA HIS A 146 13.44 -4.10 -12.38
C HIS A 146 12.58 -4.31 -11.13
N ILE A 147 11.29 -4.62 -11.32
CA ILE A 147 10.38 -4.93 -10.21
C ILE A 147 10.78 -6.25 -9.56
N ALA A 148 11.03 -7.30 -10.36
CA ALA A 148 11.45 -8.60 -9.85
C ALA A 148 12.77 -8.51 -9.09
N TRP A 149 13.78 -7.85 -9.67
CA TRP A 149 15.06 -7.61 -9.01
C TRP A 149 14.89 -6.83 -7.70
N PHE A 150 14.04 -5.81 -7.66
CA PHE A 150 13.79 -5.02 -6.46
C PHE A 150 13.02 -5.84 -5.40
N ASP A 151 12.13 -6.73 -5.82
CA ASP A 151 11.42 -7.64 -4.92
C ASP A 151 12.37 -8.64 -4.26
N ASP A 152 13.35 -9.16 -5.00
CA ASP A 152 14.43 -10.00 -4.48
C ASP A 152 15.34 -9.24 -3.53
N LEU A 153 15.73 -8.00 -3.88
CA LEU A 153 16.48 -7.12 -2.97
C LEU A 153 15.73 -6.91 -1.66
N VAL A 154 14.43 -6.63 -1.71
CA VAL A 154 13.64 -6.44 -0.49
C VAL A 154 13.56 -7.73 0.34
N ARG A 155 13.46 -8.90 -0.30
CA ARG A 155 13.49 -10.18 0.42
C ARG A 155 14.83 -10.38 1.11
N ASP A 156 15.93 -10.13 0.41
CA ASP A 156 17.29 -10.21 0.93
C ASP A 156 17.47 -9.30 2.15
N ILE A 157 17.01 -8.04 2.08
CA ILE A 157 17.06 -7.08 3.20
C ILE A 157 16.28 -7.59 4.41
N LEU A 158 15.10 -8.18 4.21
CA LEU A 158 14.27 -8.70 5.31
C LEU A 158 14.90 -9.92 6.00
N THR A 159 15.71 -10.70 5.27
CA THR A 159 16.40 -11.89 5.80
C THR A 159 17.83 -11.62 6.24
N SER A 160 18.36 -10.42 6.01
CA SER A 160 19.72 -10.06 6.36
C SER A 160 19.89 -9.93 7.88
N ASP A 161 20.95 -10.53 8.42
CA ASP A 161 21.33 -10.44 9.83
C ASP A 161 22.50 -9.44 9.98
N PRO A 162 22.35 -8.34 10.74
CA PRO A 162 23.42 -7.37 10.99
C PRO A 162 24.71 -7.99 11.55
N HIS A 163 24.62 -9.13 12.25
CA HIS A 163 25.79 -9.82 12.79
C HIS A 163 26.60 -10.57 11.73
N ALA A 164 25.96 -11.00 10.64
CA ALA A 164 26.59 -11.73 9.55
C ALA A 164 26.86 -10.83 8.32
N ASP A 165 26.03 -9.82 8.10
CA ASP A 165 26.11 -8.88 6.99
C ASP A 165 26.44 -7.47 7.51
N GLN A 166 27.64 -7.00 7.16
CA GLN A 166 28.17 -5.69 7.55
C GLN A 166 27.43 -4.52 6.87
N LEU A 167 26.64 -4.81 5.84
CA LEU A 167 25.83 -3.83 5.13
C LEU A 167 24.40 -3.77 5.69
N ALA A 168 24.02 -4.67 6.59
CA ALA A 168 22.69 -4.71 7.16
C ALA A 168 22.60 -3.94 8.48
N LEU A 169 21.51 -3.20 8.67
CA LEU A 169 21.14 -2.57 9.93
C LEU A 169 19.78 -3.07 10.40
N ASP A 170 19.65 -3.22 11.71
CA ASP A 170 18.36 -3.46 12.36
C ASP A 170 17.95 -2.24 13.19
N LEU A 171 16.86 -1.57 12.78
CA LEU A 171 16.37 -0.36 13.42
C LEU A 171 15.00 -0.63 14.05
N PRO A 172 14.93 -0.93 15.37
CA PRO A 172 13.69 -1.27 16.07
C PRO A 172 12.83 -0.02 16.37
N THR A 173 12.57 0.79 15.36
CA THR A 173 11.65 1.93 15.37
C THR A 173 10.19 1.49 15.25
N THR A 174 9.26 2.44 15.24
CA THR A 174 7.86 2.21 14.85
C THR A 174 7.56 3.01 13.57
N PRO A 175 7.35 2.37 12.40
CA PRO A 175 7.49 0.93 12.14
C PRO A 175 8.94 0.45 12.25
N HIS A 176 9.13 -0.85 12.47
CA HIS A 176 10.46 -1.48 12.56
C HIS A 176 11.08 -1.53 11.16
N TRP A 177 12.26 -0.94 10.98
CA TRP A 177 12.99 -0.93 9.71
C TRP A 177 14.15 -1.92 9.69
N ARG A 178 14.21 -2.73 8.63
CA ARG A 178 15.40 -3.46 8.18
C ARG A 178 16.07 -2.62 7.12
N VAL A 179 17.38 -2.40 7.22
CA VAL A 179 18.11 -1.53 6.30
C VAL A 179 19.26 -2.27 5.66
N LYS A 180 19.52 -2.01 4.38
CA LYS A 180 20.76 -2.43 3.72
C LYS A 180 21.44 -1.26 3.04
N LEU A 181 22.73 -1.13 3.30
CA LEU A 181 23.60 -0.05 2.84
C LEU A 181 24.38 -0.53 1.62
N LEU A 182 24.06 -0.03 0.43
CA LEU A 182 24.70 -0.44 -0.83
C LEU A 182 25.24 0.79 -1.56
N GLY A 183 26.56 0.87 -1.72
CA GLY A 183 27.22 2.05 -2.31
C GLY A 183 26.85 3.30 -1.50
N SER A 184 26.46 4.40 -2.15
CA SER A 184 25.99 5.60 -1.46
C SER A 184 24.47 5.59 -1.19
N THR A 185 23.82 4.42 -1.11
CA THR A 185 22.35 4.35 -0.99
C THR A 185 21.94 3.41 0.14
N ALA A 186 21.02 3.86 0.99
CA ALA A 186 20.41 3.05 2.02
C ALA A 186 18.98 2.65 1.62
N PHE A 187 18.68 1.36 1.73
CA PHE A 187 17.38 0.78 1.45
C PHE A 187 16.69 0.41 2.75
N PHE A 188 15.61 1.09 3.08
CA PHE A 188 14.80 0.83 4.27
C PHE A 188 13.61 -0.02 3.87
N VAL A 189 13.40 -1.13 4.55
CA VAL A 189 12.24 -1.99 4.37
C VAL A 189 11.57 -2.18 5.71
N ALA A 190 10.29 -1.84 5.83
CA ALA A 190 9.57 -2.12 7.07
C ALA A 190 9.48 -3.63 7.28
N ASN A 191 9.57 -4.10 8.52
CA ASN A 191 9.61 -5.54 8.83
C ASN A 191 8.39 -6.33 8.33
N ASN A 192 7.25 -5.65 8.13
CA ASN A 192 6.07 -6.22 7.45
C ASN A 192 6.23 -6.38 5.92
N GLY A 193 7.41 -6.06 5.40
CA GLY A 193 7.80 -6.00 4.00
C GLY A 193 7.13 -4.90 3.19
N GLY A 194 6.31 -4.04 3.80
CA GLY A 194 5.25 -3.23 3.20
C GLY A 194 5.68 -1.89 2.61
N SER A 195 6.37 -1.07 3.40
CA SER A 195 6.95 0.20 2.96
C SER A 195 8.42 0.01 2.65
N VAL A 196 8.89 0.62 1.55
CA VAL A 196 10.28 0.59 1.14
C VAL A 196 10.73 2.00 0.80
N TRP A 197 11.81 2.47 1.42
CA TRP A 197 12.41 3.77 1.12
C TRP A 197 13.84 3.59 0.63
N VAL A 198 14.21 4.44 -0.33
CA VAL A 198 15.55 4.46 -0.92
C VAL A 198 16.09 5.87 -0.71
N VAL A 199 17.14 6.00 0.08
CA VAL A 199 17.64 7.29 0.56
C VAL A 199 19.14 7.41 0.34
N GLY A 200 19.61 8.64 0.12
CA GLY A 200 21.02 8.96 0.12
C GLY A 200 21.59 9.17 1.53
N PRO A 201 22.91 9.29 1.66
CA PRO A 201 23.58 9.64 2.92
C PRO A 201 23.14 11.01 3.46
N ASP A 202 22.87 11.97 2.58
CA ASP A 202 22.42 13.31 3.01
C ASP A 202 21.00 13.31 3.58
N ASP A 203 20.17 12.34 3.19
CA ASP A 203 18.77 12.21 3.60
C ASP A 203 18.58 11.24 4.79
N PHE A 204 19.66 10.61 5.25
CA PHE A 204 19.66 9.60 6.30
C PHE A 204 20.66 9.95 7.39
N VAL A 205 20.14 10.27 8.58
CA VAL A 205 20.98 10.56 9.74
C VAL A 205 20.59 9.66 10.90
N LEU A 206 21.57 8.90 11.39
CA LEU A 206 21.48 8.12 12.61
C LEU A 206 22.43 8.70 13.66
N VAL A 207 21.88 9.14 14.78
CA VAL A 207 22.66 9.68 15.92
C VAL A 207 22.48 8.77 17.12
N ARG A 208 23.56 8.47 17.83
CA ARG A 208 23.54 7.61 19.02
C ARG A 208 24.13 8.34 20.22
N GLU A 209 23.59 8.08 21.41
CA GLU A 209 24.18 8.59 22.66
C GLU A 209 25.61 8.07 22.86
N LYS A 210 26.54 8.96 23.27
CA LYS A 210 27.96 8.62 23.47
C LYS A 210 28.21 7.71 24.67
N HIS A 211 27.34 7.72 25.67
CA HIS A 211 27.53 6.98 26.91
C HIS A 211 26.48 5.88 27.06
N ASP A 212 26.96 4.67 27.31
CA ASP A 212 26.10 3.54 27.67
C ASP A 212 25.66 3.69 29.13
N ARG A 213 24.37 3.48 29.39
CA ARG A 213 23.82 3.45 30.76
C ARG A 213 23.90 2.05 31.39
N GLY A 214 24.79 1.18 30.87
CA GLY A 214 25.13 -0.12 31.43
C GLY A 214 24.34 -1.29 30.86
N GLY A 215 23.67 -1.14 29.71
CA GLY A 215 22.75 -2.12 29.14
C GLY A 215 23.13 -2.70 27.78
N GLY A 216 24.26 -2.29 27.17
CA GLY A 216 24.66 -2.74 25.82
C GLY A 216 23.75 -2.24 24.70
N ARG A 217 22.80 -1.35 25.02
CA ARG A 217 21.86 -0.72 24.08
C ARG A 217 21.78 0.75 24.41
N ARG A 218 22.05 1.60 23.44
CA ARG A 218 22.04 3.07 23.62
C ARG A 218 20.88 3.66 22.87
N LYS A 219 20.38 4.79 23.38
CA LYS A 219 19.37 5.55 22.67
C LYS A 219 19.94 6.08 21.36
N ALA A 220 19.14 5.97 20.32
CA ALA A 220 19.42 6.50 19.01
C ALA A 220 18.24 7.33 18.51
N LEU A 221 18.57 8.31 17.69
CA LEU A 221 17.66 9.18 16.96
C LEU A 221 17.88 8.92 15.47
N LEU A 222 16.80 8.66 14.76
CA LEU A 222 16.77 8.46 13.32
C LEU A 222 16.08 9.65 12.68
N ARG A 223 16.67 10.19 11.61
CA ARG A 223 16.04 11.14 10.71
C ARG A 223 16.11 10.62 9.28
N ILE A 224 14.97 10.66 8.60
CA ILE A 224 14.85 10.27 7.19
C ILE A 224 14.11 11.39 6.47
N TYR A 225 14.69 11.96 5.41
CA TYR A 225 14.14 13.12 4.69
C TYR A 225 13.78 14.31 5.61
N GLY A 226 14.52 14.48 6.72
CA GLY A 226 14.26 15.51 7.72
C GLY A 226 13.21 15.16 8.77
N ASP A 227 12.41 14.10 8.57
CA ASP A 227 11.43 13.63 9.54
C ASP A 227 12.11 12.88 10.69
N ALA A 228 11.90 13.35 11.92
CA ALA A 228 12.48 12.76 13.12
C ALA A 228 11.61 11.61 13.66
N TYR A 229 12.24 10.46 13.87
CA TYR A 229 11.62 9.31 14.52
C TYR A 229 11.71 9.40 16.05
N PRO A 230 10.76 8.77 16.77
CA PRO A 230 10.88 8.60 18.22
C PRO A 230 12.19 7.92 18.60
N GLU A 231 12.73 8.25 19.78
CA GLU A 231 13.92 7.59 20.32
C GLU A 231 13.72 6.08 20.43
N PHE A 232 14.76 5.32 20.09
CA PHE A 232 14.77 3.87 20.18
C PHE A 232 16.12 3.36 20.63
N THR A 233 16.19 2.10 21.02
CA THR A 233 17.46 1.46 21.39
C THR A 233 18.12 0.84 20.17
N LEU A 234 19.36 1.22 19.89
CA LEU A 234 20.18 0.65 18.82
C LEU A 234 21.27 -0.25 19.39
N ASP A 235 21.45 -1.42 18.77
CA ASP A 235 22.54 -2.34 19.10
C ASP A 235 23.91 -1.80 18.62
N ASP A 236 24.99 -2.36 19.16
CA ASP A 236 26.34 -1.94 18.81
C ASP A 236 26.71 -2.32 17.37
N VAL A 237 26.16 -3.40 16.83
CA VAL A 237 26.53 -3.97 15.54
C VAL A 237 25.97 -3.12 14.40
N SER A 238 24.67 -2.81 14.42
CA SER A 238 24.02 -1.91 13.48
C SER A 238 24.63 -0.51 13.56
N TRP A 239 24.99 -0.04 14.76
CA TRP A 239 25.74 1.22 14.87
C TRP A 239 27.11 1.16 14.18
N ALA A 240 27.88 0.09 14.40
CA ALA A 240 29.19 -0.08 13.80
C ALA A 240 29.12 -0.19 12.26
N ASN A 241 28.11 -0.90 11.74
CA ASN A 241 27.84 -1.00 10.31
C ASN A 241 27.51 0.37 9.70
N TYR A 242 26.64 1.15 10.34
CA TYR A 242 26.31 2.52 9.91
C TYR A 242 27.53 3.45 9.95
N ALA A 243 28.31 3.42 11.04
CA ALA A 243 29.50 4.27 11.18
C ALA A 243 30.52 3.97 10.08
N ARG A 244 30.79 2.68 9.80
CA ARG A 244 31.68 2.26 8.72
C ARG A 244 31.21 2.79 7.36
N TRP A 245 29.93 2.65 7.07
CA TRP A 245 29.36 3.14 5.81
C TRP A 245 29.50 4.66 5.65
N MET A 246 29.29 5.43 6.73
CA MET A 246 29.50 6.88 6.71
C MET A 246 30.98 7.26 6.54
N ASP A 247 31.90 6.51 7.16
CA ASP A 247 33.34 6.71 7.01
C ASP A 247 33.79 6.46 5.56
N GLU A 248 33.28 5.40 4.93
CA GLU A 248 33.52 5.09 3.51
C GLU A 248 32.98 6.18 2.58
N PHE A 249 31.83 6.77 2.89
CA PHE A 249 31.26 7.88 2.14
C PHE A 249 32.05 9.19 2.34
N ALA A 250 32.53 9.45 3.55
CA ALA A 250 33.30 10.65 3.87
C ALA A 250 34.74 10.61 3.34
N ALA A 251 35.26 9.42 3.03
CA ALA A 251 36.57 9.27 2.42
C ALA A 251 36.57 9.87 1.00
N PRO A 252 37.53 10.75 0.65
CA PRO A 252 37.62 11.29 -0.70
C PRO A 252 37.87 10.14 -1.68
N HIS A 253 36.93 9.90 -2.60
CA HIS A 253 37.15 8.94 -3.68
C HIS A 253 38.38 9.37 -4.48
N PRO A 254 39.37 8.48 -4.71
CA PRO A 254 40.46 8.78 -5.62
C PRO A 254 39.85 9.03 -7.01
N ALA A 255 40.18 10.20 -7.56
CA ALA A 255 39.74 10.65 -8.88
C ALA A 255 40.20 9.71 -10.02
#